data_AF-A0A6A5HGM2-F1
#
_entry.id   AF-A0A6A5HGM2-F1
#
_cell.length_a   1.000
_cell.length_b   1.000
_cell.length_c   1.000
_cell.angle_alpha   90.00
_cell.angle_beta   90.00
_cell.angle_gamma   90.00
#
_symmetry.space_group_name_H-M   'P 1'
#
loop_
_entity.id
_entity.type
_entity.pdbx_description
1 polymer ?
#
loop_
_entity_poly.entity_id
_entity_poly.type
_entity_poly.pdbx_seq_one_letter_code
_entity_poly.pdbx_strand_id
1 'polypeptide(L)' 'MDGLKLISLNTRFCEVTNFFLYLNQSDPDSSMSWFVKELYESELKGEQVYVLAHIPPGDSECLEGWAFNYYRVIQRYS' A
#
# COMPACT_ATOMS: atom_id res chain seq x y z
N MET A 1 -5.42 -18.70 -16.76
CA MET A 1 -5.64 -17.24 -16.66
C MET A 1 -4.46 -16.78 -15.85
N ASP A 2 -3.34 -16.58 -16.53
CA ASP A 2 -2.03 -16.48 -15.88
C ASP A 2 -1.51 -15.06 -16.18
N GLY A 3 -0.94 -14.40 -15.19
CA GLY A 3 -0.51 -13.00 -15.32
C GLY A 3 -1.36 -11.97 -14.55
N LEU A 4 -2.16 -12.39 -13.56
CA LEU A 4 -2.92 -11.50 -12.68
C LEU A 4 -2.64 -11.84 -11.21
N LYS A 5 -2.20 -10.87 -10.42
CA LYS A 5 -2.10 -10.95 -8.96
C LYS A 5 -3.12 -10.02 -8.31
N LEU A 6 -3.81 -10.50 -7.28
CA LEU A 6 -4.66 -9.69 -6.42
C LEU A 6 -3.94 -9.40 -5.11
N ILE A 7 -3.84 -8.13 -4.74
CA ILE A 7 -3.28 -7.68 -3.46
C ILE A 7 -4.40 -7.02 -2.65
N SER A 8 -4.69 -7.53 -1.47
CA SER A 8 -5.58 -6.88 -0.51
C SER A 8 -4.74 -6.16 0.54
N LEU A 9 -4.65 -4.84 0.45
CA LEU A 9 -3.82 -4.01 1.31
C LEU A 9 -4.62 -3.51 2.52
N ASN A 10 -4.08 -3.72 3.72
CA ASN A 10 -4.69 -3.19 4.94
C ASN A 10 -4.39 -1.70 5.10
N THR A 11 -5.30 -0.84 4.62
CA THR A 11 -5.15 0.62 4.74
C THR A 11 -5.54 1.19 6.11
N ARG A 12 -5.86 0.33 7.09
CA ARG A 12 -6.03 0.78 8.49
C ARG A 12 -4.74 1.31 9.10
N PHE A 13 -3.58 0.92 8.55
CA PHE A 13 -2.29 1.46 8.94
C PHE A 13 -2.01 2.89 8.45
N CYS A 14 -2.93 3.46 7.67
CA CYS A 14 -2.89 4.87 7.34
C CYS A 14 -4.02 5.68 8.00
N GLU A 15 -4.99 5.04 8.63
CA GLU A 15 -6.17 5.70 9.20
C GLU A 15 -5.80 6.71 10.29
N VAL A 16 -6.24 7.97 10.18
CA VAL A 16 -5.99 9.02 11.17
C VAL A 16 -6.60 8.72 12.56
N THR A 17 -7.66 7.91 12.60
CA THR A 17 -8.34 7.44 13.82
C THR A 17 -7.74 6.16 14.41
N ASN A 18 -6.70 5.59 13.81
CA ASN A 18 -5.98 4.46 14.38
C ASN A 18 -4.97 4.93 15.43
N PHE A 19 -5.41 5.02 16.69
CA PHE A 19 -4.59 5.52 17.81
C PHE A 19 -3.34 4.68 18.13
N PHE A 20 -3.21 3.47 17.60
CA PHE A 20 -1.98 2.68 17.78
C PHE A 20 -0.79 3.26 17.01
N LEU A 21 -1.05 4.03 15.94
CA LEU A 21 -0.01 4.61 15.09
C LEU A 21 0.77 5.74 15.79
N TYR A 22 0.28 6.28 16.90
CA TYR A 22 1.04 7.26 17.71
C TYR A 22 2.31 6.68 18.33
N LEU A 23 2.41 5.35 18.47
CA LEU A 23 3.64 4.69 18.94
C LEU A 23 4.73 4.73 17.88
N ASN A 24 4.36 4.42 16.63
CA ASN A 24 5.24 4.50 15.47
C ASN A 24 4.41 4.48 14.16
N GLN A 25 4.55 5.51 13.35
CA GLN A 25 3.88 5.62 12.03
C GLN A 25 4.75 5.09 10.88
N SER A 26 6.00 4.73 11.15
CA SER A 26 6.96 4.29 10.13
C SER A 26 6.65 2.85 9.72
N ASP A 27 6.04 2.72 8.54
CA ASP A 27 5.64 1.44 7.92
C ASP A 27 5.07 0.41 8.91
N PRO A 28 3.88 0.68 9.48
CA PRO A 28 3.29 -0.20 10.48
C PRO A 28 3.11 -1.61 9.90
N ASP A 29 3.56 -2.61 10.66
CA ASP A 29 3.57 -4.02 10.25
C ASP A 29 4.35 -4.32 8.96
N SER A 30 5.25 -3.41 8.55
CA SER A 30 6.06 -3.54 7.31
C SER A 30 5.24 -3.72 6.03
N SER A 31 3.96 -3.35 6.05
CA SER A 31 3.02 -3.63 4.95
C SER A 31 3.36 -2.85 3.68
N MET A 32 3.90 -1.63 3.78
CA MET A 32 4.34 -0.85 2.62
C MET A 32 5.59 -1.48 1.98
N SER A 33 6.56 -1.88 2.80
CA SER A 33 7.76 -2.59 2.32
C SER A 33 7.40 -3.92 1.65
N TRP A 34 6.49 -4.69 2.25
CA TRP A 34 5.95 -5.91 1.65
C TRP A 34 5.25 -5.61 0.32
N PHE A 35 4.41 -4.57 0.27
CA PHE A 35 3.69 -4.19 -0.95
C PHE A 35 4.65 -3.86 -2.11
N VAL A 36 5.71 -3.08 -1.85
CA VAL A 36 6.76 -2.79 -2.84
C VAL A 36 7.44 -4.07 -3.32
N LYS A 37 7.74 -5.01 -2.42
CA LYS A 37 8.33 -6.30 -2.78
C LYS A 37 7.41 -7.10 -3.69
N GLU A 38 6.12 -7.18 -3.38
CA GLU A 38 5.15 -7.91 -4.19
C GLU A 38 5.00 -7.32 -5.60
N LEU A 39 4.96 -5.98 -5.70
CA LEU A 39 4.90 -5.28 -7.00
C LEU A 39 6.16 -5.52 -7.82
N TYR A 40 7.35 -5.45 -7.20
CA TYR A 40 8.61 -5.74 -7.88
C TYR A 40 8.67 -7.18 -8.40
N GLU A 41 8.24 -8.16 -7.60
CA GLU A 41 8.18 -9.55 -8.04
C GLU A 41 7.19 -9.76 -9.19
N SER A 42 6.06 -9.05 -9.18
CA SER A 42 5.07 -9.10 -10.26
C SER A 42 5.58 -8.41 -11.54
N GLU A 43 6.33 -7.30 -11.43
CA GLU A 43 7.03 -6.65 -12.54
C GLU A 43 8.00 -7.62 -13.24
N LEU A 44 8.82 -8.34 -12.46
CA LEU A 44 9.75 -9.35 -13.00
C LEU A 44 9.05 -10.51 -13.72
N LYS A 45 7.82 -10.82 -13.34
CA LYS A 45 7.01 -11.89 -13.93
C LYS A 45 6.10 -11.41 -15.07
N GLY A 46 6.02 -10.09 -15.30
CA GLY A 46 5.09 -9.50 -16.27
C GLY A 46 3.61 -9.64 -15.86
N GLU A 47 3.32 -9.71 -14.56
CA GLU A 47 1.97 -9.81 -14.02
C GLU A 47 1.29 -8.44 -13.91
N GLN A 48 0.00 -8.38 -14.21
CA GLN A 48 -0.86 -7.26 -13.83
C GLN A 48 -1.27 -7.40 -12.36
N VAL A 49 -1.35 -6.29 -11.64
CA VAL A 49 -1.71 -6.29 -10.21
C VAL A 49 -2.96 -5.47 -9.98
N TYR A 50 -3.96 -6.08 -9.33
CA TYR A 50 -5.15 -5.38 -8.85
C TYR A 50 -5.02 -5.21 -7.34
N VAL A 51 -5.14 -3.97 -6.87
CA VAL A 51 -5.04 -3.63 -5.45
C VAL A 51 -6.43 -3.34 -4.91
N LEU A 52 -6.82 -4.07 -3.87
CA LEU A 52 -8.03 -3.84 -3.09
C LEU A 52 -7.64 -3.21 -1.75
N ALA A 53 -8.38 -2.19 -1.34
CA ALA A 53 -8.18 -1.50 -0.08
C ALA A 53 -9.53 -0.95 0.43
N HIS A 54 -9.60 -0.67 1.73
CA HIS A 54 -10.79 -0.09 2.35
C HIS A 54 -10.76 1.44 2.32
N ILE A 55 -9.81 2.04 3.03
CA ILE A 55 -9.59 3.49 3.10
C ILE A 55 -8.79 3.93 1.85
N PRO A 56 -9.29 4.90 1.06
CA PRO A 56 -8.56 5.44 -0.08
C PRO A 56 -7.30 6.22 0.35
N PRO A 57 -6.12 5.93 -0.21
CA PRO A 57 -4.86 6.59 0.19
C PRO A 57 -4.78 8.10 -0.06
N GLY A 58 -5.65 8.67 -0.91
CA GLY A 58 -5.69 10.09 -1.23
C GLY A 58 -6.75 10.88 -0.47
N ASP A 59 -7.46 10.25 0.46
CA ASP A 59 -8.50 10.88 1.25
C ASP A 59 -7.97 11.47 2.57
N SER A 60 -8.72 12.41 3.16
CA SER A 60 -8.45 13.01 4.46
C SER A 60 -8.39 12.01 5.63
N GLU A 61 -8.94 10.81 5.45
CA GLU A 61 -8.88 9.71 6.42
C GLU A 61 -7.48 9.05 6.52
N CYS A 62 -6.57 9.34 5.59
CA CYS A 62 -5.25 8.72 5.51
C CYS A 62 -4.13 9.69 5.94
N LEU A 63 -3.19 9.23 6.76
CA LEU A 63 -2.02 9.98 7.20
C LEU A 63 -1.18 10.39 5.98
N GLU A 64 -0.87 11.69 5.87
CA GLU A 64 -0.17 12.28 4.73
C GLU A 64 1.15 11.56 4.41
N GLY A 65 1.94 11.22 5.44
CA GLY A 65 3.20 10.50 5.25
C GLY A 65 3.01 9.12 4.62
N TRP A 66 1.96 8.39 5.02
CA TRP A 66 1.65 7.08 4.43
C TRP A 66 1.12 7.24 3.01
N ALA A 67 0.17 8.16 2.80
CA ALA A 67 -0.43 8.51 1.52
C ALA A 67 0.63 8.88 0.47
N PHE A 68 1.59 9.73 0.85
CA PHE A 68 2.68 10.16 -0.02
C PHE A 68 3.58 9.00 -0.46
N ASN A 69 3.89 8.07 0.46
CA ASN A 69 4.66 6.88 0.11
C ASN A 69 3.88 5.94 -0.80
N TYR A 70 2.60 5.69 -0.52
CA TYR A 70 1.73 4.91 -1.40
C TYR A 70 1.69 5.50 -2.82
N TYR A 71 1.51 6.83 -2.93
CA TYR A 71 1.49 7.52 -4.21
C TYR A 71 2.79 7.32 -5.01
N ARG A 72 3.95 7.43 -4.35
CA ARG A 72 5.25 7.19 -4.99
C ARG A 72 5.42 5.75 -5.46
N VAL A 73 4.91 4.78 -4.69
CA VAL A 73 4.92 3.37 -5.08
C VAL A 73 4.05 3.17 -6.32
N ILE A 74 2.81 3.67 -6.33
CA ILE A 74 1.93 3.57 -7.50
C ILE A 74 2.56 4.23 -8.72
N GLN A 75 3.13 5.43 -8.60
CA GLN A 75 3.81 6.09 -9.72
C GLN A 75 5.01 5.31 -10.28
N ARG A 76 5.69 4.49 -9.47
CA ARG A 76 6.82 3.67 -9.95
C ARG A 76 6.35 2.44 -10.74
N TYR A 77 5.20 1.87 -10.38
CA TYR A 77 4.74 0.58 -10.93
C TYR A 77 3.49 0.69 -11.83
N SER A 78 3.08 1.92 -12.16
CA SER A 78 2.01 2.24 -13.12
C SER A 78 2.45 2.14 -14.56
#